data_AF-A0ABD6NSI0-F1
#
_entry.id   AF-A0ABD6NSI0-F1
#
_cell.length_a   1.000
_cell.length_b   1.000
_cell.length_c   1.000
_cell.angle_alpha   90.00
_cell.angle_beta   90.00
_cell.angle_gamma   90.00
#
_symmetry.space_group_name_H-M   'P 1'
#
loop_
_entity.id
_entity.type
_entity.pdbx_description
1 polymer ?
#
loop_
_entity_poly.entity_id
_entity_poly.type
_entity_poly.pdbx_seq_one_letter_code
_entity_poly.pdbx_strand_id
1 'polypeptide(L)'
;MKAPLVAPAAVAAMSGVLLSWSPQAPAASADPGAAQPALAPSPQPPFVDHTQWARWQGLPSLRVFPTPSGRTAARQPGTAADEAWAEVLALAPDADTPGMRAQFVCHWQFAELAQPGKASWNLEPWRPVVDDAEMVATGCNPGGPEEAF
;
A
#
# COMPACT_ATOMS: atom_id res chain seq x y z
N MET A 1 -35.10 -56.00 -20.52
CA MET A 1 -36.32 -56.38 -21.26
C MET A 1 -37.31 -55.23 -21.20
N LYS A 2 -37.73 -54.75 -22.38
CA LYS A 2 -38.98 -54.03 -22.70
C LYS A 2 -39.38 -52.81 -21.87
N ALA A 3 -39.23 -51.63 -22.49
CA ALA A 3 -40.16 -50.51 -22.35
C ALA A 3 -41.58 -50.94 -22.78
N PRO A 4 -42.62 -50.21 -22.35
CA PRO A 4 -43.48 -49.65 -23.39
C PRO A 4 -44.23 -48.31 -23.10
N LEU A 5 -44.55 -47.63 -24.21
CA LEU A 5 -45.85 -47.00 -24.60
C LEU A 5 -46.34 -45.68 -23.98
N VAL A 6 -46.00 -44.56 -24.64
CA VAL A 6 -46.81 -43.62 -25.46
C VAL A 6 -48.30 -43.29 -25.12
N ALA A 7 -48.56 -41.96 -25.09
CA ALA A 7 -49.77 -41.13 -25.45
C ALA A 7 -50.99 -41.08 -24.49
N PRO A 8 -51.85 -40.01 -24.51
CA PRO A 8 -52.08 -39.05 -25.60
C PRO A 8 -52.16 -37.54 -25.25
N ALA A 9 -52.22 -36.76 -26.33
CA ALA A 9 -52.47 -35.33 -26.40
C ALA A 9 -53.86 -34.93 -25.91
N ALA A 10 -53.96 -33.77 -25.28
CA ALA A 10 -55.21 -33.04 -25.09
C ALA A 10 -55.07 -31.66 -25.74
N VAL A 11 -55.89 -31.44 -26.76
CA VAL A 11 -56.14 -30.15 -27.40
C VAL A 11 -57.11 -29.38 -26.50
N ALA A 12 -56.74 -28.17 -26.10
CA ALA A 12 -57.64 -27.25 -25.39
C ALA A 12 -57.68 -25.89 -26.11
N ALA A 13 -58.90 -25.36 -26.17
CA ALA A 13 -59.39 -24.33 -27.05
C ALA A 13 -58.78 -22.92 -26.86
N MET A 14 -58.90 -22.15 -27.93
CA MET A 14 -58.49 -20.76 -28.08
C MET A 14 -59.25 -19.82 -27.11
N SER A 15 -58.52 -18.91 -26.49
CA SER A 15 -59.09 -17.65 -25.97
C SER A 15 -58.38 -16.49 -26.67
N GLY A 16 -59.12 -15.81 -27.54
CA GLY A 16 -58.66 -14.59 -28.19
C GLY A 16 -58.60 -13.47 -27.16
N VAL A 17 -57.39 -13.13 -26.71
CA VAL A 17 -57.12 -11.88 -25.98
C VAL A 17 -56.84 -10.82 -27.04
N LEU A 18 -57.67 -9.78 -27.05
CA LEU A 18 -57.42 -8.57 -27.85
C LEU A 18 -56.16 -7.89 -27.29
N LEU A 19 -55.03 -7.98 -28.00
CA LEU A 19 -53.84 -7.20 -27.70
C LEU A 19 -54.12 -5.73 -28.06
N SER A 20 -54.45 -4.93 -27.06
CA SER A 20 -54.35 -3.47 -27.13
C SER A 20 -52.87 -3.09 -27.22
N TRP A 21 -52.39 -2.85 -28.43
CA TRP A 21 -51.00 -2.44 -28.66
C TRP A 21 -50.84 -0.98 -28.25
N SER A 22 -50.23 -0.76 -27.09
CA SER A 22 -49.75 0.55 -26.67
C SER A 22 -48.29 0.69 -27.11
N PRO A 23 -47.86 1.81 -27.72
CA PRO A 23 -46.46 2.03 -27.98
C PRO A 23 -45.74 2.31 -26.65
N GLN A 24 -45.10 1.28 -26.10
CA GLN A 24 -44.16 1.45 -25.00
C GLN A 24 -42.92 2.16 -25.56
N ALA A 25 -42.71 3.43 -25.20
CA ALA A 25 -41.41 4.05 -25.39
C ALA A 25 -40.36 3.21 -24.63
N PRO A 26 -39.18 2.92 -25.19
CA PRO A 26 -38.14 2.25 -24.45
C PRO A 26 -37.75 3.16 -23.28
N ALA A 27 -38.09 2.74 -22.07
CA ALA A 27 -37.41 3.24 -20.89
C ALA A 27 -35.94 2.85 -21.08
N ALA A 28 -35.08 3.85 -21.32
CA ALA A 28 -33.65 3.66 -21.25
C ALA A 28 -33.34 3.30 -19.80
N SER A 29 -33.30 2.01 -19.50
CA SER A 29 -32.57 1.50 -18.35
C SER A 29 -31.11 1.88 -18.60
N ALA A 30 -30.68 2.98 -17.97
CA ALA A 30 -29.27 3.19 -17.74
C ALA A 30 -28.82 2.00 -16.90
N ASP A 31 -28.15 1.04 -17.55
CA ASP A 31 -27.31 0.07 -16.86
C ASP A 31 -26.45 0.91 -15.89
N PRO A 32 -26.54 0.72 -14.56
CA PRO A 32 -25.65 1.39 -13.65
C PRO A 32 -24.27 0.83 -13.97
N GLY A 33 -23.59 1.52 -14.88
CA GLY A 33 -22.38 1.05 -15.53
C GLY A 33 -21.47 0.49 -14.46
N ALA A 34 -21.00 -0.75 -14.70
CA ALA A 34 -20.08 -1.46 -13.83
C ALA A 34 -19.09 -0.47 -13.23
N ALA A 35 -19.27 -0.15 -11.95
CA ALA A 35 -18.43 0.80 -11.26
C ALA A 35 -17.01 0.26 -11.37
N GLN A 36 -16.18 0.93 -12.17
CA GLN A 36 -14.75 0.63 -12.19
C GLN A 36 -14.29 0.73 -10.73
N PRO A 37 -13.54 -0.26 -10.21
CA PRO A 37 -13.03 -0.15 -8.85
C PRO A 37 -12.29 1.18 -8.75
N ALA A 38 -12.77 2.07 -7.90
CA ALA A 38 -12.10 3.35 -7.66
C ALA A 38 -10.68 3.02 -7.21
N LEU A 39 -9.69 3.51 -7.94
CA LEU A 39 -8.29 3.36 -7.55
C LEU A 39 -8.15 3.97 -6.15
N ALA A 40 -7.55 3.24 -5.21
CA ALA A 40 -7.30 3.77 -3.88
C ALA A 40 -6.52 5.10 -4.02
N PRO A 41 -6.88 6.14 -3.25
CA PRO A 41 -6.18 7.41 -3.33
C PRO A 41 -4.69 7.22 -3.04
N SER A 42 -3.84 7.90 -3.82
CA SER A 42 -2.39 7.88 -3.62
C SER A 42 -2.04 8.42 -2.23
N PRO A 43 -1.09 7.83 -1.49
CA PRO A 43 -0.61 8.36 -0.22
C PRO A 43 -0.17 9.82 -0.35
N GLN A 44 -0.51 10.67 0.62
CA GLN A 44 -0.18 12.10 0.64
C GLN A 44 0.63 12.46 1.90
N PRO A 45 1.54 13.44 1.86
CA PRO A 45 2.26 13.90 3.04
C PRO A 45 1.30 14.47 4.13
N PRO A 46 1.74 14.55 5.40
CA PRO A 46 3.07 14.18 5.89
C PRO A 46 3.29 12.66 5.94
N PHE A 47 4.49 12.23 5.56
CA PHE A 47 4.92 10.83 5.61
C PHE A 47 5.63 10.47 6.91
N VAL A 48 6.24 11.45 7.56
CA VAL A 48 6.90 11.34 8.87
C VAL A 48 6.06 12.07 9.91
N ASP A 49 5.73 11.38 11.00
CA ASP A 49 4.99 11.95 12.12
C ASP A 49 5.91 12.81 12.99
N HIS A 50 7.01 12.21 13.45
CA HIS A 50 8.04 12.89 14.22
C HIS A 50 9.37 12.13 14.14
N THR A 51 10.42 12.78 14.66
CA THR A 51 11.74 12.17 14.86
C THR A 51 12.17 12.32 16.32
N GLN A 52 12.94 11.37 16.83
CA GLN A 52 13.48 11.42 18.18
C GLN A 52 14.93 10.96 18.21
N TRP A 53 15.83 11.84 18.67
CA TRP A 53 17.19 11.44 19.02
C TRP A 53 17.19 10.60 20.31
N ALA A 54 17.85 9.45 20.25
CA ALA A 54 18.01 8.50 21.34
C ALA A 54 19.47 8.03 21.44
N ARG A 55 19.73 7.05 22.32
CA ARG A 55 21.03 6.39 22.45
C ARG A 55 20.87 4.89 22.29
N TRP A 56 21.61 4.30 21.36
CA TRP A 56 21.78 2.86 21.21
C TRP A 56 23.24 2.49 21.49
N GLN A 57 23.46 1.56 22.42
CA GLN A 57 24.82 1.20 22.90
C GLN A 57 25.69 2.41 23.28
N GLY A 58 25.06 3.47 23.82
CA GLY A 58 25.77 4.67 24.20
C GLY A 58 26.26 5.51 23.02
N LEU A 59 25.71 5.36 21.82
CA LEU A 59 25.95 6.17 20.62
C LEU A 59 24.63 6.78 20.11
N PRO A 60 24.64 7.89 19.34
CA PRO A 60 23.41 8.54 18.89
C PRO A 60 22.64 7.67 17.88
N SER A 61 21.31 7.67 17.98
CA SER A 61 20.38 6.99 17.06
C SER A 61 19.17 7.89 16.83
N LEU A 62 18.89 8.24 15.59
CA LEU A 62 17.71 9.00 15.20
C LEU A 62 16.58 8.03 14.87
N ARG A 63 15.53 8.03 15.68
CA ARG A 63 14.33 7.24 15.43
C ARG A 63 13.37 8.06 14.58
N VAL A 64 13.00 7.54 13.41
CA VAL A 64 12.03 8.15 12.48
C VAL A 64 10.71 7.39 12.58
N PHE A 65 9.62 8.10 12.91
CA PHE A 65 8.30 7.49 13.10
C PHE A 65 7.41 7.80 11.88
N PRO A 66 7.09 6.80 11.04
CA PRO A 66 6.28 7.05 9.84
C PRO A 66 4.79 7.16 10.18
N THR A 67 4.08 8.06 9.48
CA THR A 67 2.60 8.14 9.53
C THR A 67 1.98 6.91 8.85
N PRO A 68 0.66 6.65 9.02
CA PRO A 68 -0.04 5.65 8.21
C PRO A 68 0.08 5.90 6.69
N SER A 69 0.12 7.18 6.29
CA SER A 69 0.36 7.56 4.90
C SER A 69 1.76 7.14 4.45
N GLY A 70 2.79 7.48 5.24
CA GLY A 70 4.18 7.11 4.96
C GLY A 70 4.39 5.61 4.85
N ARG A 71 3.76 4.82 5.74
CA ARG A 71 3.80 3.35 5.67
C ARG A 71 3.13 2.81 4.40
N THR A 72 2.05 3.43 3.95
CA THR A 72 1.38 3.05 2.70
C THR A 72 2.25 3.40 1.49
N ALA A 73 2.89 4.58 1.50
CA ALA A 73 3.81 5.03 0.45
C ALA A 73 5.07 4.16 0.36
N ALA A 74 5.67 3.79 1.50
CA ALA A 74 6.86 2.94 1.59
C ALA A 74 6.68 1.56 0.93
N ARG A 75 5.44 1.04 0.86
CA ARG A 75 5.12 -0.23 0.17
C ARG A 75 5.04 -0.08 -1.36
N GLN A 76 5.06 1.14 -1.88
CA GLN A 76 5.00 1.43 -3.31
C GLN A 76 6.43 1.72 -3.84
N PRO A 77 6.94 0.94 -4.81
CA PRO A 77 8.30 1.09 -5.31
C PRO A 77 8.60 2.52 -5.76
N GLY A 78 9.70 3.10 -5.26
CA GLY A 78 10.26 4.36 -5.77
C GLY A 78 9.41 5.61 -5.55
N THR A 79 8.40 5.58 -4.68
CA THR A 79 7.57 6.76 -4.39
C THR A 79 8.06 7.50 -3.14
N ALA A 80 7.97 8.84 -3.15
CA ALA A 80 8.03 9.75 -1.99
C ALA A 80 9.24 9.69 -1.04
N ALA A 81 10.25 8.85 -1.26
CA ALA A 81 11.41 8.74 -0.37
C ALA A 81 12.17 10.08 -0.20
N ASP A 82 12.33 10.85 -1.29
CA ASP A 82 12.99 12.16 -1.22
C ASP A 82 12.18 13.20 -0.46
N GLU A 83 10.86 13.19 -0.64
CA GLU A 83 9.94 14.07 0.08
C GLU A 83 9.90 13.72 1.57
N ALA A 84 9.80 12.44 1.91
CA ALA A 84 9.86 11.98 3.28
C ALA A 84 11.23 12.25 3.94
N TRP A 85 12.33 12.15 3.19
CA TRP A 85 13.65 12.56 3.69
C TRP A 85 13.71 14.06 3.97
N ALA A 86 13.10 14.90 3.13
CA ALA A 86 13.00 16.34 3.39
C ALA A 86 12.19 16.64 4.67
N GLU A 87 11.13 15.88 4.96
CA GLU A 87 10.40 15.96 6.23
C GLU A 87 11.27 15.56 7.42
N VAL A 88 12.09 14.50 7.30
CA VAL A 88 13.08 14.12 8.34
C VAL A 88 14.02 15.29 8.62
N LEU A 89 14.58 15.94 7.60
CA LEU A 89 15.49 17.07 7.78
C LEU A 89 14.80 18.32 8.35
N ALA A 90 13.51 18.51 8.08
CA ALA A 90 12.74 19.59 8.70
C ALA A 90 12.54 19.35 10.20
N LEU A 91 12.40 18.09 10.63
CA LEU A 91 12.20 17.68 12.03
C LEU A 91 13.52 17.52 12.80
N ALA A 92 14.58 17.06 12.15
CA ALA A 92 15.93 16.86 12.68
C ALA A 92 17.00 17.42 11.72
N PRO A 93 17.25 18.74 11.75
CA PRO A 93 18.14 19.40 10.80
C PRO A 93 19.60 18.92 10.84
N ASP A 94 20.01 18.28 11.93
CA ASP A 94 21.34 17.72 12.14
C ASP A 94 21.49 16.27 11.64
N ALA A 95 20.44 15.69 11.04
CA ALA A 95 20.45 14.33 10.52
C ALA A 95 21.19 14.14 9.19
N ASP A 96 21.53 15.22 8.47
CA ASP A 96 22.22 15.16 7.16
C ASP A 96 23.73 14.88 7.29
N THR A 97 24.06 13.79 7.97
CA THR A 97 25.44 13.29 8.07
C THR A 97 25.67 12.15 7.07
N PRO A 98 26.94 11.84 6.71
CA PRO A 98 27.24 10.76 5.79
C PRO A 98 26.55 9.44 6.17
N GLY A 99 25.90 8.80 5.19
CA GLY A 99 25.22 7.52 5.35
C GLY A 99 23.79 7.57 5.88
N MET A 100 23.34 8.64 6.54
CA MET A 100 22.00 8.71 7.15
C MET A 100 20.87 8.63 6.11
N ARG A 101 20.98 9.38 5.01
CA ARG A 101 20.00 9.32 3.91
C ARG A 101 19.94 7.93 3.27
N ALA A 102 21.08 7.27 3.10
CA ALA A 102 21.13 5.93 2.51
C ALA A 102 20.46 4.88 3.42
N GLN A 103 20.70 4.95 4.73
CA GLN A 103 19.98 4.16 5.72
C GLN A 103 18.46 4.42 5.61
N PHE A 104 18.04 5.69 5.58
CA PHE A 104 16.63 6.05 5.47
C PHE A 104 15.96 5.51 4.20
N VAL A 105 16.61 5.68 3.04
CA VAL A 105 16.08 5.17 1.77
C VAL A 105 15.96 3.65 1.78
N CYS A 106 16.92 2.95 2.39
CA CYS A 106 16.83 1.50 2.56
C CYS A 106 15.65 1.12 3.48
N HIS A 107 15.48 1.78 4.63
CA HIS A 107 14.34 1.56 5.51
C HIS A 107 13.00 1.85 4.83
N TRP A 108 12.91 2.97 4.10
CA TRP A 108 11.73 3.33 3.33
C TRP A 108 11.33 2.23 2.34
N GLN A 109 12.30 1.63 1.65
CA GLN A 109 12.03 0.60 0.65
C GLN A 109 11.69 -0.77 1.25
N PHE A 110 12.34 -1.13 2.37
CA PHE A 110 12.34 -2.52 2.82
C PHE A 110 11.72 -2.76 4.19
N ALA A 111 11.78 -1.80 5.12
CA ALA A 111 11.41 -2.06 6.52
C ALA A 111 9.94 -2.46 6.66
N GLU A 112 9.03 -1.75 5.99
CA GLU A 112 7.59 -2.03 6.08
C GLU A 112 7.19 -3.32 5.32
N LEU A 113 8.03 -3.81 4.41
CA LEU A 113 7.82 -5.10 3.72
C LEU A 113 8.39 -6.27 4.54
N ALA A 114 9.58 -6.09 5.12
CA ALA A 114 10.28 -7.13 5.87
C ALA A 114 9.71 -7.31 7.30
N GLN A 115 9.37 -6.21 7.97
CA GLN A 115 8.80 -6.18 9.32
C GLN A 115 7.72 -5.09 9.41
N PRO A 116 6.50 -5.39 8.93
CA PRO A 116 5.41 -4.41 8.93
C PRO A 116 5.11 -3.89 10.34
N GLY A 117 4.90 -2.57 10.46
CA GLY A 117 4.45 -1.96 11.71
C GLY A 117 5.52 -1.73 12.78
N LYS A 118 6.82 -1.88 12.47
CA LYS A 118 7.91 -1.40 13.36
C LYS A 118 7.60 0.03 13.81
N ALA A 119 7.78 0.32 15.10
CA ALA A 119 7.42 1.63 15.65
C ALA A 119 8.22 2.76 14.97
N SER A 120 9.53 2.56 14.80
CA SER A 120 10.43 3.51 14.16
C SER A 120 11.43 2.83 13.22
N TRP A 121 11.97 3.63 12.29
CA TRP A 121 13.16 3.31 11.50
C TRP A 121 14.32 4.10 12.07
N ASN A 122 15.37 3.41 12.51
CA ASN A 122 16.45 4.02 13.27
C ASN A 122 17.65 4.26 12.36
N LEU A 123 18.15 5.49 12.37
CA LEU A 123 19.27 5.95 11.55
C LEU A 123 20.41 6.37 12.47
N GLU A 124 21.60 5.87 12.21
CA GLU A 124 22.71 5.96 13.14
C GLU A 124 23.93 6.58 12.44
N PRO A 125 24.38 7.78 12.83
CA PRO A 125 25.42 8.52 12.10
C PRO A 125 26.83 7.93 12.26
N TRP A 126 27.00 6.96 13.16
CA TRP A 126 28.25 6.25 13.41
C TRP A 126 28.38 4.96 12.59
N ARG A 127 27.35 4.59 11.82
CA ARG A 127 27.38 3.44 10.93
C ARG A 127 28.34 3.70 9.77
N PRO A 128 29.07 2.69 9.27
CA PRO A 128 29.92 2.85 8.10
C PRO A 128 29.12 3.31 6.87
N VAL A 129 29.73 4.19 6.08
CA VAL A 129 29.19 4.52 4.75
C VAL A 129 29.56 3.40 3.80
N VAL A 130 28.56 2.75 3.23
CA VAL A 130 28.70 1.59 2.33
C VAL A 130 27.89 1.84 1.04
N ASP A 131 28.09 0.99 0.03
CA ASP A 131 27.25 1.02 -1.17
C ASP A 131 25.84 0.45 -0.90
N ASP A 132 24.94 0.65 -1.86
CA ASP A 132 23.54 0.23 -1.72
C ASP A 132 23.39 -1.30 -1.54
N ALA A 133 24.29 -2.09 -2.14
CA ALA A 133 24.24 -3.54 -2.05
C ALA A 133 24.56 -4.01 -0.63
N GLU A 134 25.62 -3.47 -0.04
CA GLU A 134 26.00 -3.74 1.35
C GLU A 134 24.97 -3.16 2.34
N MET A 135 24.40 -1.98 2.05
CA MET A 135 23.34 -1.39 2.86
C MET A 135 22.14 -2.34 3.00
N VAL A 136 21.69 -2.93 1.89
CA VAL A 136 20.60 -3.92 1.90
C VAL A 136 21.03 -5.24 2.53
N ALA A 137 22.23 -5.74 2.20
CA ALA A 137 22.74 -7.00 2.73
C ALA A 137 22.89 -7.00 4.26
N THR A 138 23.10 -5.83 4.85
CA THR A 138 23.23 -5.63 6.29
C THR A 138 21.94 -5.17 6.98
N GLY A 139 20.80 -5.20 6.28
CA GLY A 139 19.50 -4.88 6.86
C GLY A 139 19.27 -3.38 7.10
N CYS A 140 19.85 -2.52 6.26
CA CYS A 140 19.71 -1.05 6.27
C CYS A 140 20.47 -0.29 7.38
N ASN A 141 21.15 -0.97 8.30
CA ASN A 141 22.05 -0.36 9.30
C ASN A 141 23.38 -1.14 9.41
N PRO A 142 24.40 -0.83 8.59
CA PRO A 142 25.63 -1.61 8.49
C PRO A 142 26.51 -1.57 9.74
N GLY A 143 27.35 -2.58 9.96
CA GLY A 143 28.42 -2.52 10.97
C GLY A 143 28.02 -2.85 12.42
N GLY A 144 26.87 -3.51 12.65
CA GLY A 144 26.56 -4.08 13.97
C GLY A 144 25.06 -4.29 14.22
N PRO A 145 24.69 -4.81 15.41
CA PRO A 145 23.29 -5.07 15.76
C PRO A 145 22.39 -3.84 15.68
N GLU A 146 21.16 -4.05 15.23
CA GLU A 146 20.12 -3.01 15.23
C GLU A 146 19.45 -2.84 16.60
N GLU A 147 18.99 -1.63 16.86
CA GLU A 147 18.06 -1.35 17.94
C GLU A 147 16.65 -1.86 17.56
N ALA A 148 16.08 -2.78 18.35
CA ALA A 148 14.81 -3.45 18.03
C ALA A 148 13.58 -2.69 18.57
N PHE A 149 12.61 -2.39 17.69
CA PHE A 149 11.26 -1.90 18.01
C PHE A 149 10.25 -2.23 16.91
#